data_AF-A0ABD5MSI2-F1
#
_entry.id   AF-A0ABD5MSI2-F1
#
_cell.length_a   1.000
_cell.length_b   1.000
_cell.length_c   1.000
_cell.angle_alpha   90.00
_cell.angle_beta   90.00
_cell.angle_gamma   90.00
#
_symmetry.space_group_name_H-M   'P 1'
#
loop_
_entity.id
_entity.type
_entity.pdbx_description
1 polymer ?
#
loop_
_entity_poly.entity_id
_entity_poly.type
_entity_poly.pdbx_seq_one_letter_code
_entity_poly.pdbx_strand_id
1 'polypeptide(L)'
;MKKSAAIIVLIIFFGSFGLIVGFRDIQAQGNIITIRTDGSIDPESSPIIAGDPVGGRIPYTFTSDISNLELRIEMDYVSIDGAGYSLTSTTDLEVGVMLQDREGVRITNLRIEGYQYGIILQDCGTCRIDYSTITGNTICGIEFRGISSWCHIIENMILGNLGDGIGLRDQTRNTQINSNRIEENLGAGIDISDSSNDNTVHNNNFIDNNLQVGAYNGQFNRWNGDYSGDGGGNYWSDYSSRGYPLNDIASGMDQTESGSDGVWDHTYDVYPNDDIRDYYPLVEPWVRGKILTWISLTIKGVSGTILKAYHDEPVTFSGRITPPVAGVKVTIVFHSSVYLEFSKTTNSRGEYTLTHTFAMDAKYEVLAKWDGNDEYEGATSQIDYFEVVPKDSGAFLKCIIATATYGSELSPEVQFLREFRDDTVLSTFAGSNFMEAFNAFYYSWSPSVAPTISENIGLKDGMKVVLYPLMGILHLSSTSFSVFSIIPEMSIVIAGFVASSLIAVVYVVPWIFLLRFFKKFKVPIKSFFCIGIGWIISIVFITVAEVVKSSPIMTVSTGAFVLLTMALTTLSTVTWLPTIINEIYQIIKPHLVSMWLFSRRIANPFSKPL
;
A
#
# COMPACT_ATOMS: atom_id res chain seq x y z
N MET A 1 51.58 16.65 11.00
CA MET A 1 50.39 16.40 11.85
C MET A 1 49.19 17.31 11.53
N LYS A 2 49.30 18.64 11.55
CA LYS A 2 48.16 19.55 11.22
C LYS A 2 47.61 19.43 9.79
N LYS A 3 48.46 19.11 8.80
CA LYS A 3 48.07 18.94 7.39
C LYS A 3 47.25 17.68 7.11
N SER A 4 47.44 16.62 7.90
CA SER A 4 46.79 15.32 7.70
C SER A 4 45.35 15.30 8.21
N ALA A 5 45.05 16.01 9.30
CA ALA A 5 43.69 16.14 9.84
C ALA A 5 42.77 16.97 8.93
N ALA A 6 43.31 17.99 8.27
CA ALA A 6 42.55 18.85 7.35
C ALA A 6 42.09 18.11 6.07
N ILE A 7 42.90 17.16 5.59
CA ILE A 7 42.56 16.34 4.40
C ILE A 7 41.46 15.33 4.74
N ILE A 8 41.47 14.75 5.94
CA ILE A 8 40.44 13.80 6.40
C ILE A 8 39.09 14.51 6.54
N VAL A 9 39.05 15.72 7.08
CA VAL A 9 37.81 16.53 7.16
C VAL A 9 37.31 16.89 5.76
N LEU A 10 38.19 17.16 4.80
CA LEU A 10 37.81 17.47 3.41
C LEU A 10 37.25 16.23 2.67
N ILE A 11 37.80 15.03 2.92
CA ILE A 11 37.31 13.78 2.32
C ILE A 11 35.92 13.42 2.86
N ILE A 12 35.65 13.68 4.14
CA ILE A 12 34.29 13.52 4.72
C ILE A 12 33.31 14.56 4.15
N PHE A 13 33.78 15.78 3.89
CA PHE A 13 32.97 16.88 3.35
C PHE A 13 32.65 16.73 1.85
N PHE A 14 33.53 16.12 1.05
CA PHE A 14 33.30 15.88 -0.39
C PHE A 14 32.79 14.47 -0.71
N GLY A 15 33.06 13.47 0.13
CA GLY A 15 32.54 12.10 -0.04
C GLY A 15 31.02 12.00 0.13
N SER A 16 30.40 12.99 0.77
CA SER A 16 28.94 13.07 0.99
C SER A 16 28.16 13.72 -0.16
N PHE A 17 28.84 14.26 -1.18
CA PHE A 17 28.19 14.93 -2.33
C PHE A 17 28.27 14.13 -3.64
N GLY A 18 28.93 12.96 -3.65
CA GLY A 18 29.29 12.21 -4.86
C GLY A 18 28.47 10.96 -5.17
N LEU A 19 27.48 10.62 -4.35
CA LEU A 19 26.55 9.51 -4.59
C LEU A 19 25.13 10.08 -4.48
N ILE A 20 24.22 9.67 -5.37
CA ILE A 20 22.84 10.15 -5.53
C ILE A 20 22.71 11.31 -6.53
N VAL A 21 23.08 11.04 -7.78
CA VAL A 21 22.32 11.56 -8.94
C VAL A 21 22.08 10.39 -9.89
N GLY A 22 21.07 9.58 -9.57
CA GLY A 22 20.45 8.68 -10.53
C GLY A 22 19.33 9.44 -11.24
N PHE A 23 19.61 10.03 -12.39
CA PHE A 23 18.54 10.38 -13.33
C PHE A 23 17.96 9.06 -13.83
N ARG A 24 16.74 8.71 -13.42
CA ARG A 24 15.89 7.82 -14.21
C ARG A 24 15.13 8.68 -15.21
N ASP A 25 15.22 8.29 -16.47
CA ASP A 25 14.42 8.85 -17.56
C ASP A 25 12.93 8.77 -17.19
N ILE A 26 12.25 9.90 -17.23
CA ILE A 26 10.79 9.97 -17.20
C ILE A 26 10.33 9.50 -18.58
N GLN A 27 10.05 8.21 -18.72
CA GLN A 27 9.20 7.74 -19.81
C GLN A 27 7.79 8.28 -19.58
N ALA A 28 7.16 8.78 -20.64
CA ALA A 28 5.77 9.23 -20.62
C ALA A 28 4.87 8.10 -20.08
N GLN A 29 4.10 8.37 -19.03
CA GLN A 29 3.10 7.46 -18.47
C GLN A 29 2.13 7.06 -19.59
N GLY A 30 2.14 5.79 -19.98
CA GLY A 30 1.10 5.21 -20.81
C GLY A 30 -0.23 5.14 -20.04
N ASN A 31 -1.34 5.01 -20.75
CA ASN A 31 -2.67 4.81 -20.15
C ASN A 31 -2.87 3.36 -19.65
N ILE A 32 -1.85 2.79 -19.01
CA ILE A 32 -1.81 1.36 -18.64
C ILE A 32 -1.18 1.23 -17.25
N ILE A 33 -1.84 0.44 -16.40
CA ILE A 33 -1.28 -0.11 -15.17
C ILE A 33 -0.94 -1.58 -15.45
N THR A 34 0.28 -2.01 -15.16
CA THR A 34 0.72 -3.38 -15.40
C THR A 34 1.11 -4.07 -14.11
N ILE A 35 0.51 -5.23 -13.83
CA ILE A 35 1.05 -6.21 -12.87
C ILE A 35 2.05 -7.06 -13.64
N ARG A 36 3.34 -6.84 -13.36
CA ARG A 36 4.46 -7.44 -14.10
C ARG A 36 4.71 -8.89 -13.70
N THR A 37 5.44 -9.60 -14.55
CA THR A 37 5.83 -11.00 -14.34
C THR A 37 6.61 -11.25 -13.05
N ASP A 38 7.30 -10.25 -12.52
CA ASP A 38 8.04 -10.31 -11.25
C ASP A 38 7.20 -9.94 -10.01
N GLY A 39 5.92 -9.64 -10.22
CA GLY A 39 4.96 -9.23 -9.19
C GLY A 39 5.01 -7.74 -8.84
N SER A 40 5.86 -6.95 -9.49
CA SER A 40 5.85 -5.49 -9.34
C SER A 40 4.66 -4.86 -10.07
N ILE A 41 4.27 -3.66 -9.65
CA ILE A 41 3.21 -2.87 -10.28
C ILE A 41 3.86 -1.67 -10.96
N ASP A 42 3.55 -1.43 -12.23
CA ASP A 42 4.03 -0.28 -13.00
C ASP A 42 2.84 0.57 -13.51
N PRO A 43 2.77 1.87 -13.18
CA PRO A 43 3.66 2.60 -12.27
C PRO A 43 3.50 2.15 -10.81
N GLU A 44 4.58 2.21 -10.03
CA GLU A 44 4.54 1.88 -8.59
C GLU A 44 3.56 2.77 -7.80
N SER A 45 3.22 3.94 -8.34
CA SER A 45 2.22 4.86 -7.79
C SER A 45 0.77 4.45 -8.08
N SER A 46 0.54 3.32 -8.75
CA SER A 46 -0.81 2.85 -9.06
C SER A 46 -1.60 2.61 -7.78
N PRO A 47 -2.93 2.85 -7.77
CA PRO A 47 -3.77 2.63 -6.59
C PRO A 47 -4.09 1.15 -6.37
N ILE A 48 -3.11 0.28 -6.58
CA ILE A 48 -3.17 -1.17 -6.35
C ILE A 48 -2.01 -1.51 -5.44
N ILE A 49 -2.25 -2.35 -4.43
CA ILE A 49 -1.20 -2.85 -3.54
C ILE A 49 -1.09 -4.37 -3.67
N ALA A 50 0.14 -4.88 -3.66
CA ALA A 50 0.41 -6.31 -3.53
C ALA A 50 0.42 -6.69 -2.04
N GLY A 51 -0.15 -7.84 -1.70
CA GLY A 51 -0.07 -8.46 -0.38
C GLY A 51 0.84 -9.68 -0.37
N ASP A 52 0.97 -10.30 0.81
CA ASP A 52 1.80 -11.50 0.97
C ASP A 52 1.19 -12.70 0.24
N PRO A 53 2.00 -13.55 -0.42
CA PRO A 53 1.49 -14.73 -1.12
C PRO A 53 0.76 -15.70 -0.18
N VAL A 54 -0.45 -16.10 -0.54
CA VAL A 54 -1.26 -17.09 0.20
C VAL A 54 -1.61 -18.24 -0.74
N GLY A 55 -1.26 -19.47 -0.35
CA GLY A 55 -1.58 -20.66 -1.16
C GLY A 55 -0.95 -20.69 -2.56
N GLY A 56 0.24 -20.08 -2.71
CA GLY A 56 0.95 -20.00 -4.00
C GLY A 56 0.44 -18.91 -4.94
N ARG A 57 -0.40 -18.00 -4.45
CA ARG A 57 -1.01 -16.91 -5.22
C ARG A 57 -0.73 -15.57 -4.58
N ILE A 58 -0.39 -14.58 -5.38
CA ILE A 58 -0.13 -13.21 -4.89
C ILE A 58 -1.44 -12.41 -4.95
N PRO A 59 -1.92 -11.87 -3.82
CA PRO A 59 -3.08 -10.99 -3.79
C PRO A 59 -2.69 -9.56 -4.17
N TYR A 60 -3.51 -8.95 -5.01
CA TYR A 60 -3.50 -7.54 -5.36
C TYR A 60 -4.84 -6.94 -5.00
N THR A 61 -4.84 -5.76 -4.38
CA THR A 61 -6.07 -5.12 -3.91
C THR A 61 -6.11 -3.66 -4.34
N PHE A 62 -7.23 -3.25 -4.92
CA PHE A 62 -7.47 -1.85 -5.26
C PHE A 62 -7.62 -1.02 -3.98
N THR A 63 -7.07 0.19 -4.00
CA THR A 63 -7.08 1.13 -2.86
C THR A 63 -7.90 2.38 -3.14
N SER A 64 -8.22 2.65 -4.39
CA SER A 64 -9.13 3.70 -4.84
C SER A 64 -9.71 3.35 -6.21
N ASP A 65 -10.70 4.14 -6.64
CA ASP A 65 -11.18 4.09 -8.02
C ASP A 65 -10.06 4.45 -9.01
N ILE A 66 -10.12 3.85 -10.19
CA ILE A 66 -9.18 4.03 -11.29
C ILE A 66 -9.98 4.49 -12.51
N SER A 67 -9.52 5.56 -13.16
CA SER A 67 -10.21 6.10 -14.33
C SER A 67 -9.27 6.29 -15.52
N ASN A 68 -9.77 5.98 -16.72
CA ASN A 68 -9.11 6.13 -18.02
C ASN A 68 -7.75 5.42 -18.12
N LEU A 69 -7.65 4.22 -17.55
CA LEU A 69 -6.46 3.35 -17.64
C LEU A 69 -6.89 1.91 -17.92
N GLU A 70 -6.06 1.17 -18.68
CA GLU A 70 -6.15 -0.28 -18.81
C GLU A 70 -5.41 -0.95 -17.63
N LEU A 71 -5.94 -2.03 -17.07
CA LEU A 71 -5.22 -2.93 -16.18
C LEU A 71 -4.73 -4.15 -16.96
N ARG A 72 -3.42 -4.25 -17.13
CA ARG A 72 -2.77 -5.39 -17.79
C ARG A 72 -2.16 -6.34 -16.77
N ILE A 73 -2.47 -7.62 -16.90
CA ILE A 73 -1.97 -8.66 -15.99
C ILE A 73 -0.99 -9.55 -16.76
N GLU A 74 0.29 -9.45 -16.43
CA GLU A 74 1.37 -10.23 -17.04
C GLU A 74 1.85 -11.38 -16.14
N MET A 75 1.18 -11.66 -15.03
CA MET A 75 1.58 -12.69 -14.08
C MET A 75 0.49 -13.77 -13.92
N ASP A 76 0.91 -15.03 -13.89
CA ASP A 76 0.03 -16.17 -13.63
C ASP A 76 -0.25 -16.33 -12.14
N TYR A 77 -1.35 -17.03 -11.82
CA TYR A 77 -1.70 -17.40 -10.44
C TYR A 77 -1.73 -16.19 -9.48
N VAL A 78 -2.31 -15.08 -9.92
CA VAL A 78 -2.54 -13.88 -9.09
C VAL A 78 -4.03 -13.70 -8.79
N SER A 79 -4.37 -13.02 -7.69
CA SER A 79 -5.77 -12.61 -7.42
C SER A 79 -5.85 -11.10 -7.32
N ILE A 80 -6.80 -10.50 -8.03
CA ILE A 80 -7.10 -9.09 -8.04
C ILE A 80 -8.46 -8.91 -7.35
N ASP A 81 -8.44 -8.30 -6.17
CA ASP A 81 -9.64 -7.86 -5.46
C ASP A 81 -9.86 -6.38 -5.73
N GLY A 82 -10.91 -6.06 -6.49
CA GLY A 82 -11.34 -4.70 -6.75
C GLY A 82 -11.82 -3.99 -5.49
N ALA A 83 -12.07 -4.72 -4.39
CA ALA A 83 -12.48 -4.15 -3.12
C ALA A 83 -13.70 -3.22 -3.25
N GLY A 84 -14.57 -3.44 -4.23
CA GLY A 84 -15.73 -2.61 -4.56
C GLY A 84 -15.40 -1.27 -5.21
N TYR A 85 -14.12 -0.99 -5.52
CA TYR A 85 -13.71 0.17 -6.30
C TYR A 85 -13.99 -0.06 -7.79
N SER A 86 -14.06 1.04 -8.53
CA SER A 86 -14.34 1.03 -9.96
C SER A 86 -13.08 1.21 -10.81
N LEU A 87 -13.03 0.50 -11.93
CA LEU A 87 -12.16 0.74 -13.08
C LEU A 87 -13.05 1.28 -14.21
N THR A 88 -12.92 2.56 -14.54
CA THR A 88 -13.87 3.25 -15.44
C THR A 88 -13.16 3.94 -16.60
N SER A 89 -13.76 3.99 -17.78
CA SER A 89 -13.33 4.87 -18.87
C SER A 89 -14.43 5.84 -19.29
N THR A 90 -14.02 7.07 -19.59
CA THR A 90 -14.84 8.11 -20.25
C THR A 90 -14.29 8.47 -21.64
N THR A 91 -13.29 7.70 -22.09
CA THR A 91 -12.56 7.84 -23.34
C THR A 91 -12.71 6.57 -24.17
N ASP A 92 -12.35 6.61 -25.46
CA ASP A 92 -12.41 5.44 -26.36
C ASP A 92 -11.30 4.40 -26.10
N LEU A 93 -10.99 4.12 -24.82
CA LEU A 93 -10.06 3.05 -24.45
C LEU A 93 -10.66 1.70 -24.81
N GLU A 94 -9.83 0.88 -25.45
CA GLU A 94 -10.26 -0.42 -25.95
C GLU A 94 -10.59 -1.38 -24.81
N VAL A 95 -9.74 -1.50 -23.77
CA VAL A 95 -9.87 -2.58 -22.78
C VAL A 95 -9.78 -2.06 -21.35
N GLY A 96 -10.68 -2.54 -20.49
CA GLY A 96 -10.61 -2.34 -19.04
C GLY A 96 -9.54 -3.22 -18.40
N VAL A 97 -9.75 -4.53 -18.41
CA VAL A 97 -8.77 -5.51 -17.90
C VAL A 97 -8.31 -6.45 -19.01
N MET A 98 -7.00 -6.53 -19.23
CA MET A 98 -6.38 -7.36 -20.25
C MET A 98 -5.60 -8.53 -19.62
N LEU A 99 -5.97 -9.76 -20.02
CA LEU A 99 -5.24 -10.98 -19.74
C LEU A 99 -4.86 -11.61 -21.09
N GLN A 100 -3.56 -11.83 -21.29
CA GLN A 100 -3.05 -12.47 -22.49
C GLN A 100 -2.05 -13.57 -22.12
N ASP A 101 -2.27 -14.78 -22.63
CA ASP A 101 -1.43 -15.96 -22.38
C ASP A 101 -1.30 -16.28 -20.89
N ARG A 102 -2.37 -16.09 -20.08
CA ARG A 102 -2.33 -16.20 -18.61
C ARG A 102 -3.05 -17.42 -18.06
N GLU A 103 -2.49 -17.97 -16.99
CA GLU A 103 -3.06 -19.09 -16.25
C GLU A 103 -3.48 -18.70 -14.84
N GLY A 104 -4.66 -19.17 -14.45
CA GLY A 104 -5.08 -19.20 -13.08
C GLY A 104 -5.36 -17.84 -12.47
N VAL A 105 -5.50 -16.75 -13.22
CA VAL A 105 -5.78 -15.39 -12.69
C VAL A 105 -7.18 -15.34 -12.07
N ARG A 106 -7.35 -14.66 -10.93
CA ARG A 106 -8.66 -14.44 -10.30
C ARG A 106 -8.98 -12.96 -10.20
N ILE A 107 -10.17 -12.55 -10.63
CA ILE A 107 -10.68 -11.18 -10.48
C ILE A 107 -11.95 -11.23 -9.65
N THR A 108 -12.04 -10.41 -8.60
CA THR A 108 -13.21 -10.37 -7.71
C THR A 108 -13.57 -8.96 -7.27
N ASN A 109 -14.84 -8.70 -6.96
CA ASN A 109 -15.37 -7.44 -6.40
C ASN A 109 -14.94 -6.18 -7.16
N LEU A 110 -14.82 -6.24 -8.48
CA LEU A 110 -14.41 -5.10 -9.30
C LEU A 110 -15.61 -4.56 -10.08
N ARG A 111 -15.79 -3.23 -10.09
CA ARG A 111 -16.75 -2.57 -10.99
C ARG A 111 -16.02 -2.08 -12.23
N ILE A 112 -16.42 -2.53 -13.42
CA ILE A 112 -15.80 -2.16 -14.69
C ILE A 112 -16.82 -1.47 -15.58
N GLU A 113 -16.51 -0.26 -16.05
CA GLU A 113 -17.47 0.57 -16.77
C GLU A 113 -16.87 1.43 -17.88
N GLY A 114 -17.57 1.51 -19.03
CA GLY A 114 -17.30 2.51 -20.07
C GLY A 114 -16.12 2.23 -21.01
N TYR A 115 -15.62 0.99 -21.07
CA TYR A 115 -14.60 0.57 -22.05
C TYR A 115 -15.24 0.01 -23.32
N GLN A 116 -14.48 -0.21 -24.40
CA GLN A 116 -15.00 -1.02 -25.51
C GLN A 116 -15.22 -2.47 -25.07
N TYR A 117 -14.22 -3.04 -24.41
CA TYR A 117 -14.26 -4.36 -23.78
C TYR A 117 -14.00 -4.20 -22.29
N GLY A 118 -14.91 -4.68 -21.44
CA GLY A 118 -14.71 -4.62 -19.98
C GLY A 118 -13.51 -5.48 -19.54
N ILE A 119 -13.56 -6.77 -19.88
CA ILE A 119 -12.47 -7.72 -19.63
C ILE A 119 -12.19 -8.52 -20.92
N ILE A 120 -10.92 -8.66 -21.30
CA ILE A 120 -10.49 -9.60 -22.34
C ILE A 120 -9.64 -10.72 -21.73
N LEU A 121 -9.98 -11.96 -22.06
CA LEU A 121 -9.19 -13.16 -21.80
C LEU A 121 -8.74 -13.74 -23.14
N GLN A 122 -7.49 -13.50 -23.51
CA GLN A 122 -6.91 -14.01 -24.74
C GLN A 122 -5.92 -15.13 -24.44
N ASP A 123 -6.13 -16.31 -25.05
CA ASP A 123 -5.27 -17.49 -24.87
C ASP A 123 -5.05 -17.83 -23.38
N CYS A 124 -6.11 -17.72 -22.58
CA CYS A 124 -6.05 -17.87 -21.12
C CYS A 124 -6.59 -19.22 -20.64
N GLY A 125 -5.99 -19.75 -19.59
CA GLY A 125 -6.42 -20.98 -18.94
C GLY A 125 -6.76 -20.79 -17.47
N THR A 126 -7.67 -21.60 -16.94
CA THR A 126 -7.97 -21.72 -15.49
C THR A 126 -8.28 -20.40 -14.75
N CYS A 127 -8.61 -19.33 -15.48
CA CYS A 127 -8.89 -18.01 -14.94
C CYS A 127 -10.32 -17.93 -14.39
N ARG A 128 -10.54 -17.04 -13.42
CA ARG A 128 -11.83 -16.91 -12.75
C ARG A 128 -12.22 -15.45 -12.55
N ILE A 129 -13.45 -15.11 -12.89
CA ILE A 129 -14.04 -13.78 -12.68
C ILE A 129 -15.29 -13.97 -11.83
N ASP A 130 -15.25 -13.41 -10.62
CA ASP A 130 -16.29 -13.59 -9.62
C ASP A 130 -16.84 -12.26 -9.09
N TYR A 131 -18.11 -12.23 -8.68
CA TYR A 131 -18.68 -11.14 -7.85
C TYR A 131 -18.42 -9.72 -8.36
N SER A 132 -18.23 -9.56 -9.67
CA SER A 132 -17.84 -8.30 -10.29
C SER A 132 -19.02 -7.70 -11.04
N THR A 133 -19.03 -6.38 -11.19
CA THR A 133 -20.05 -5.65 -11.95
C THR A 133 -19.44 -5.13 -13.23
N ILE A 134 -19.96 -5.55 -14.38
CA ILE A 134 -19.45 -5.18 -15.70
C ILE A 134 -20.59 -4.51 -16.47
N THR A 135 -20.49 -3.19 -16.66
CA THR A 135 -21.62 -2.38 -17.14
C THR A 135 -21.23 -1.31 -18.14
N GLY A 136 -22.12 -0.99 -19.08
CA GLY A 136 -21.94 0.15 -19.99
C GLY A 136 -20.69 0.07 -20.90
N ASN A 137 -20.17 -1.13 -21.17
CA ASN A 137 -19.08 -1.33 -22.13
C ASN A 137 -19.63 -1.39 -23.56
N THR A 138 -18.91 -0.84 -24.53
CA THR A 138 -19.50 -0.51 -25.84
C THR A 138 -19.51 -1.64 -26.87
N ILE A 139 -18.64 -2.64 -26.73
CA ILE A 139 -18.56 -3.82 -27.62
C ILE A 139 -18.88 -5.11 -26.86
N CYS A 140 -18.24 -5.36 -25.72
CA CYS A 140 -18.55 -6.53 -24.90
C CYS A 140 -18.23 -6.29 -23.42
N GLY A 141 -19.01 -6.88 -22.52
CA GLY A 141 -18.68 -6.91 -21.10
C GLY A 141 -17.43 -7.75 -20.82
N ILE A 142 -17.50 -9.05 -21.11
CA ILE A 142 -16.39 -9.99 -20.96
C ILE A 142 -16.19 -10.75 -22.27
N GLU A 143 -15.02 -10.67 -22.87
CA GLU A 143 -14.71 -11.37 -24.13
C GLU A 143 -13.56 -12.36 -23.98
N PHE A 144 -13.81 -13.60 -24.41
CA PHE A 144 -12.78 -14.61 -24.62
C PHE A 144 -12.30 -14.58 -26.06
N ARG A 145 -10.98 -14.68 -26.24
CA ARG A 145 -10.32 -14.78 -27.55
C ARG A 145 -9.25 -15.87 -27.52
N GLY A 146 -8.83 -16.28 -28.72
CA GLY A 146 -7.87 -17.36 -28.91
C GLY A 146 -8.30 -18.67 -28.22
N ILE A 147 -7.33 -19.54 -27.95
CA ILE A 147 -7.57 -20.89 -27.44
C ILE A 147 -7.70 -20.86 -25.90
N SER A 148 -8.68 -20.10 -25.41
CA SER A 148 -8.95 -19.97 -23.98
C SER A 148 -9.73 -21.19 -23.45
N SER A 149 -9.40 -21.67 -22.25
CA SER A 149 -10.07 -22.84 -21.70
C SER A 149 -10.11 -22.94 -20.17
N TRP A 150 -11.01 -23.77 -19.64
CA TRP A 150 -11.11 -24.08 -18.21
C TRP A 150 -11.34 -22.84 -17.32
N CYS A 151 -11.90 -21.77 -17.89
CA CYS A 151 -12.16 -20.54 -17.16
C CYS A 151 -13.56 -20.54 -16.54
N HIS A 152 -13.76 -19.74 -15.51
CA HIS A 152 -14.99 -19.71 -14.73
C HIS A 152 -15.50 -18.27 -14.59
N ILE A 153 -16.72 -18.00 -15.06
CA ILE A 153 -17.42 -16.71 -14.90
C ILE A 153 -18.59 -16.94 -13.97
N ILE A 154 -18.50 -16.46 -12.72
CA ILE A 154 -19.41 -16.87 -11.66
C ILE A 154 -19.92 -15.65 -10.87
N GLU A 155 -21.23 -15.57 -10.61
CA GLU A 155 -21.80 -14.56 -9.69
C GLU A 155 -21.52 -13.10 -10.09
N ASN A 156 -21.40 -12.83 -11.38
CA ASN A 156 -21.20 -11.46 -11.87
C ASN A 156 -22.52 -10.80 -12.25
N MET A 157 -22.54 -9.47 -12.14
CA MET A 157 -23.60 -8.62 -12.68
C MET A 157 -23.11 -8.00 -14.00
N ILE A 158 -23.66 -8.46 -15.12
CA ILE A 158 -23.27 -8.05 -16.47
C ILE A 158 -24.46 -7.32 -17.10
N LEU A 159 -24.47 -6.00 -16.91
CA LEU A 159 -25.68 -5.18 -17.03
C LEU A 159 -25.50 -4.09 -18.08
N GLY A 160 -26.48 -3.88 -18.96
CA GLY A 160 -26.56 -2.65 -19.76
C GLY A 160 -25.34 -2.36 -20.64
N ASN A 161 -24.60 -3.37 -21.09
CA ASN A 161 -23.52 -3.17 -22.05
C ASN A 161 -24.12 -2.85 -23.43
N LEU A 162 -23.49 -1.96 -24.22
CA LEU A 162 -24.02 -1.55 -25.54
C LEU A 162 -23.79 -2.61 -26.62
N GLY A 163 -22.93 -3.59 -26.37
CA GLY A 163 -22.80 -4.81 -27.17
C GLY A 163 -23.14 -6.04 -26.34
N ASP A 164 -22.40 -7.13 -26.53
CA ASP A 164 -22.70 -8.41 -25.87
C ASP A 164 -22.34 -8.36 -24.37
N GLY A 165 -23.07 -9.11 -23.53
CA GLY A 165 -22.72 -9.29 -22.13
C GLY A 165 -21.42 -10.11 -21.99
N ILE A 166 -21.43 -11.33 -22.51
CA ILE A 166 -20.27 -12.23 -22.56
C ILE A 166 -20.08 -12.77 -23.98
N GLY A 167 -18.89 -12.62 -24.56
CA GLY A 167 -18.54 -13.17 -25.87
C GLY A 167 -17.53 -14.32 -25.75
N LEU A 168 -17.85 -15.48 -26.32
CA LEU A 168 -16.93 -16.62 -26.44
C LEU A 168 -16.49 -16.75 -27.89
N ARG A 169 -15.24 -16.37 -28.18
CA ARG A 169 -14.65 -16.38 -29.53
C ARG A 169 -13.55 -17.42 -29.68
N ASP A 170 -13.17 -17.65 -30.93
CA ASP A 170 -11.91 -18.27 -31.35
C ASP A 170 -11.54 -19.62 -30.69
N GLN A 171 -12.47 -20.59 -30.67
CA GLN A 171 -12.23 -21.92 -30.09
C GLN A 171 -12.11 -21.94 -28.55
N THR A 172 -12.86 -21.10 -27.85
CA THR A 172 -12.98 -21.18 -26.39
C THR A 172 -13.68 -22.49 -25.97
N ARG A 173 -13.12 -23.24 -24.99
CA ARG A 173 -13.65 -24.55 -24.57
C ARG A 173 -13.60 -24.81 -23.07
N ASN A 174 -14.44 -25.73 -22.57
CA ASN A 174 -14.46 -26.17 -21.17
C ASN A 174 -14.60 -25.02 -20.16
N THR A 175 -15.21 -23.90 -20.58
CA THR A 175 -15.46 -22.74 -19.71
C THR A 175 -16.83 -22.89 -19.06
N GLN A 176 -16.93 -22.50 -17.79
CA GLN A 176 -18.17 -22.51 -17.01
C GLN A 176 -18.68 -21.10 -16.80
N ILE A 177 -19.95 -20.88 -17.10
CA ILE A 177 -20.65 -19.60 -16.89
C ILE A 177 -21.88 -19.90 -16.07
N ASN A 178 -21.86 -19.55 -14.79
CA ASN A 178 -22.97 -19.88 -13.90
C ASN A 178 -23.22 -18.85 -12.81
N SER A 179 -24.46 -18.79 -12.31
CA SER A 179 -24.87 -17.84 -11.26
C SER A 179 -24.72 -16.37 -11.64
N ASN A 180 -24.59 -16.01 -12.92
CA ASN A 180 -24.48 -14.61 -13.33
C ASN A 180 -25.85 -13.99 -13.57
N ARG A 181 -25.97 -12.68 -13.29
CA ARG A 181 -27.09 -11.85 -13.72
C ARG A 181 -26.70 -11.12 -14.99
N ILE A 182 -27.33 -11.47 -16.11
CA ILE A 182 -27.01 -10.98 -17.46
C ILE A 182 -28.24 -10.26 -17.97
N GLU A 183 -28.21 -8.94 -17.92
CA GLU A 183 -29.42 -8.12 -18.03
C GLU A 183 -29.24 -6.89 -18.90
N GLU A 184 -30.27 -6.58 -19.69
CA GLU A 184 -30.39 -5.33 -20.47
C GLU A 184 -29.19 -5.04 -21.40
N ASN A 185 -28.43 -6.07 -21.81
CA ASN A 185 -27.36 -5.89 -22.79
C ASN A 185 -27.98 -5.65 -24.18
N LEU A 186 -27.49 -4.63 -24.90
CA LEU A 186 -28.03 -4.26 -26.22
C LEU A 186 -27.58 -5.20 -27.35
N GLY A 187 -26.51 -5.98 -27.12
CA GLY A 187 -26.16 -7.15 -27.91
C GLY A 187 -26.84 -8.42 -27.38
N ALA A 188 -26.16 -9.56 -27.51
CA ALA A 188 -26.58 -10.79 -26.87
C ALA A 188 -26.20 -10.80 -25.38
N GLY A 189 -26.99 -11.47 -24.53
CA GLY A 189 -26.59 -11.73 -23.16
C GLY A 189 -25.30 -12.56 -23.12
N ILE A 190 -25.30 -13.68 -23.84
CA ILE A 190 -24.08 -14.42 -24.18
C ILE A 190 -24.04 -14.66 -25.70
N ASP A 191 -22.92 -14.38 -26.35
CA ASP A 191 -22.67 -14.77 -27.73
C ASP A 191 -21.57 -15.83 -27.80
N ILE A 192 -21.84 -16.96 -28.48
CA ILE A 192 -20.89 -18.06 -28.64
C ILE A 192 -20.63 -18.28 -30.13
N SER A 193 -19.41 -17.96 -30.57
CA SER A 193 -19.03 -17.99 -31.99
C SER A 193 -17.71 -18.73 -32.23
N ASP A 194 -17.37 -18.88 -33.51
CA ASP A 194 -16.01 -19.23 -33.97
C ASP A 194 -15.49 -20.57 -33.43
N SER A 195 -16.32 -21.60 -33.50
CA SER A 195 -16.00 -22.97 -33.03
C SER A 195 -15.69 -23.08 -31.52
N SER A 196 -16.25 -22.16 -30.73
CA SER A 196 -16.26 -22.24 -29.27
C SER A 196 -17.28 -23.27 -28.79
N ASN A 197 -16.79 -24.41 -28.31
CA ASN A 197 -17.56 -25.63 -28.06
C ASN A 197 -17.25 -26.17 -26.66
N ASP A 198 -18.06 -27.12 -26.18
CA ASP A 198 -17.83 -27.81 -24.90
C ASP A 198 -17.82 -26.88 -23.66
N ASN A 199 -18.51 -25.75 -23.74
CA ASN A 199 -18.73 -24.84 -22.60
C ASN A 199 -20.05 -25.19 -21.89
N THR A 200 -20.13 -24.87 -20.60
CA THR A 200 -21.33 -25.12 -19.78
C THR A 200 -21.89 -23.82 -19.24
N VAL A 201 -23.17 -23.56 -19.51
CA VAL A 201 -23.91 -22.36 -19.08
C VAL A 201 -25.14 -22.78 -18.29
N HIS A 202 -25.19 -22.48 -16.99
CA HIS A 202 -26.31 -22.90 -16.14
C HIS A 202 -26.50 -21.98 -14.93
N ASN A 203 -27.69 -21.98 -14.33
CA ASN A 203 -28.00 -21.15 -13.16
C ASN A 203 -27.76 -19.64 -13.38
N ASN A 204 -27.86 -19.14 -14.61
CA ASN A 204 -27.78 -17.70 -14.89
C ASN A 204 -29.17 -17.10 -15.03
N ASN A 205 -29.27 -15.79 -14.82
CA ASN A 205 -30.47 -15.00 -15.07
C ASN A 205 -30.31 -14.19 -16.35
N PHE A 206 -31.02 -14.59 -17.41
CA PHE A 206 -31.10 -13.87 -18.68
C PHE A 206 -32.34 -12.96 -18.68
N ILE A 207 -32.10 -11.66 -18.49
CA ILE A 207 -33.18 -10.67 -18.26
C ILE A 207 -33.13 -9.59 -19.34
N ASP A 208 -34.16 -9.52 -20.19
CA ASP A 208 -34.38 -8.40 -21.12
C ASP A 208 -33.16 -7.98 -21.97
N ASN A 209 -32.28 -8.93 -22.33
CA ASN A 209 -31.23 -8.69 -23.32
C ASN A 209 -31.86 -8.59 -24.72
N ASN A 210 -31.25 -7.80 -25.62
CA ASN A 210 -31.78 -7.67 -27.00
C ASN A 210 -31.84 -9.03 -27.71
N LEU A 211 -30.85 -9.89 -27.45
CA LEU A 211 -30.93 -11.33 -27.67
C LEU A 211 -30.48 -12.02 -26.37
N GLN A 212 -31.20 -13.03 -25.87
CA GLN A 212 -30.69 -13.75 -24.69
C GLN A 212 -29.38 -14.47 -25.02
N VAL A 213 -29.32 -15.09 -26.21
CA VAL A 213 -28.16 -15.82 -26.69
C VAL A 213 -27.94 -15.58 -28.18
N GLY A 214 -26.70 -15.27 -28.57
CA GLY A 214 -26.22 -15.25 -29.95
C GLY A 214 -25.35 -16.49 -30.25
N ALA A 215 -25.44 -17.03 -31.47
CA ALA A 215 -24.40 -17.92 -31.98
C ALA A 215 -24.19 -17.84 -33.48
N TYR A 216 -22.93 -18.07 -33.84
CA TYR A 216 -22.48 -18.38 -35.19
C TYR A 216 -21.40 -19.47 -35.11
N ASN A 217 -21.76 -20.73 -35.46
CA ASN A 217 -20.84 -21.88 -35.52
C ASN A 217 -20.26 -22.41 -34.18
N GLY A 218 -20.92 -22.18 -33.03
CA GLY A 218 -20.61 -22.85 -31.76
C GLY A 218 -21.50 -24.07 -31.53
N GLN A 219 -20.96 -25.28 -31.63
CA GLN A 219 -21.70 -26.54 -31.46
C GLN A 219 -21.33 -27.21 -30.12
N PHE A 220 -22.19 -28.08 -29.59
CA PHE A 220 -21.91 -28.92 -28.40
C PHE A 220 -21.74 -28.18 -27.06
N ASN A 221 -22.25 -26.96 -26.92
CA ASN A 221 -22.32 -26.28 -25.62
C ASN A 221 -23.53 -26.79 -24.81
N ARG A 222 -23.37 -26.93 -23.50
CA ARG A 222 -24.42 -27.40 -22.58
C ARG A 222 -25.06 -26.20 -21.87
N TRP A 223 -26.39 -26.12 -21.90
CA TRP A 223 -27.16 -24.99 -21.34
C TRP A 223 -27.88 -25.31 -20.04
N ASN A 224 -27.39 -26.34 -19.35
CA ASN A 224 -27.87 -26.78 -18.06
C ASN A 224 -26.73 -27.53 -17.35
N GLY A 225 -26.71 -27.49 -16.02
CA GLY A 225 -25.92 -28.35 -15.16
C GLY A 225 -26.64 -29.68 -14.93
N ASP A 226 -26.10 -30.47 -14.01
CA ASP A 226 -26.75 -31.70 -13.56
C ASP A 226 -28.01 -31.35 -12.79
N TYR A 227 -29.05 -32.19 -12.92
CA TYR A 227 -30.29 -31.98 -12.21
C TYR A 227 -30.02 -32.03 -10.69
N SER A 228 -30.30 -30.92 -10.02
CA SER A 228 -30.30 -30.80 -8.57
C SER A 228 -31.72 -30.43 -8.13
N GLY A 229 -32.15 -30.81 -6.93
CA GLY A 229 -33.55 -30.66 -6.50
C GLY A 229 -34.10 -29.22 -6.49
N ASP A 230 -33.25 -28.22 -6.72
CA ASP A 230 -33.60 -26.80 -6.85
C ASP A 230 -33.44 -26.29 -8.31
N GLY A 231 -33.40 -27.21 -9.28
CA GLY A 231 -33.17 -26.94 -10.70
C GLY A 231 -31.69 -26.90 -11.10
N GLY A 232 -31.44 -27.01 -12.40
CA GLY A 232 -30.09 -27.09 -12.98
C GLY A 232 -29.92 -26.28 -14.27
N GLY A 233 -30.91 -25.51 -14.71
CA GLY A 233 -30.82 -24.71 -15.95
C GLY A 233 -30.73 -23.22 -15.66
N ASN A 234 -31.04 -22.41 -16.66
CA ASN A 234 -31.03 -20.95 -16.58
C ASN A 234 -32.45 -20.38 -16.48
N TYR A 235 -32.56 -19.18 -15.95
CA TYR A 235 -33.79 -18.40 -16.02
C TYR A 235 -33.81 -17.56 -17.30
N TRP A 236 -34.96 -17.56 -17.98
CA TRP A 236 -35.19 -16.88 -19.25
C TRP A 236 -36.39 -15.95 -19.14
N SER A 237 -36.16 -14.64 -19.06
CA SER A 237 -37.24 -13.63 -18.96
C SER A 237 -38.21 -13.63 -20.14
N ASP A 238 -37.77 -14.08 -21.31
CA ASP A 238 -38.56 -14.16 -22.53
C ASP A 238 -39.30 -15.49 -22.70
N TYR A 239 -39.16 -16.45 -21.77
CA TYR A 239 -39.78 -17.78 -21.84
C TYR A 239 -41.29 -17.71 -22.16
N SER A 240 -42.02 -16.89 -21.39
CA SER A 240 -43.45 -16.69 -21.58
C SER A 240 -43.77 -15.98 -22.91
N SER A 241 -42.96 -15.01 -23.30
CA SER A 241 -43.15 -14.23 -24.53
C SER A 241 -42.90 -15.04 -25.80
N ARG A 242 -42.09 -16.11 -25.73
CA ARG A 242 -41.85 -17.06 -26.82
C ARG A 242 -43.00 -18.07 -27.01
N GLY A 243 -44.01 -18.05 -26.13
CA GLY A 243 -45.21 -18.87 -26.26
C GLY A 243 -45.06 -20.30 -25.74
N TYR A 244 -44.06 -20.58 -24.90
CA TYR A 244 -43.93 -21.87 -24.23
C TYR A 244 -45.05 -22.08 -23.18
N PRO A 245 -45.44 -23.33 -22.88
CA PRO A 245 -46.39 -23.64 -21.83
C PRO A 245 -45.87 -23.17 -20.46
N LEU A 246 -46.74 -22.53 -19.66
CA LEU A 246 -46.41 -22.02 -18.32
C LEU A 246 -46.89 -22.99 -17.24
N ASN A 247 -46.42 -24.24 -17.32
CA ASN A 247 -46.77 -25.30 -16.37
C ASN A 247 -45.48 -25.84 -15.72
N ASP A 248 -45.49 -25.88 -14.39
CA ASP A 248 -44.55 -26.62 -13.54
C ASP A 248 -45.41 -27.60 -12.74
N ILE A 249 -45.75 -28.73 -13.36
CA ILE A 249 -46.58 -29.81 -12.78
C ILE A 249 -45.89 -31.18 -12.87
N ALA A 250 -44.70 -31.23 -13.47
CA ALA A 250 -43.82 -32.36 -13.42
C ALA A 250 -42.58 -32.07 -12.56
N SER A 251 -41.88 -33.12 -12.16
CA SER A 251 -40.63 -33.02 -11.42
C SER A 251 -39.67 -34.13 -11.82
N GLY A 252 -38.43 -34.03 -11.31
CA GLY A 252 -37.39 -35.02 -11.52
C GLY A 252 -36.61 -34.79 -12.82
N MET A 253 -35.52 -35.54 -12.99
CA MET A 253 -34.55 -35.35 -14.07
C MET A 253 -35.17 -35.43 -15.47
N ASP A 254 -36.15 -36.31 -15.68
CA ASP A 254 -36.82 -36.47 -16.98
C ASP A 254 -38.12 -35.65 -17.10
N GLN A 255 -38.49 -34.90 -16.06
CA GLN A 255 -39.75 -34.14 -15.99
C GLN A 255 -40.98 -35.03 -16.26
N THR A 256 -41.01 -36.21 -15.63
CA THR A 256 -42.09 -37.21 -15.80
C THR A 256 -42.81 -37.56 -14.50
N GLU A 257 -42.24 -37.20 -13.35
CA GLU A 257 -42.87 -37.44 -12.05
C GLU A 257 -43.88 -36.34 -11.75
N SER A 258 -44.98 -36.63 -11.05
CA SER A 258 -45.94 -35.58 -10.68
C SER A 258 -45.41 -34.77 -9.51
N GLY A 259 -45.31 -33.45 -9.66
CA GLY A 259 -44.72 -32.56 -8.65
C GLY A 259 -44.54 -31.15 -9.20
N SER A 260 -44.00 -30.23 -8.40
CA SER A 260 -43.48 -28.95 -8.88
C SER A 260 -42.12 -28.76 -8.22
N ASP A 261 -41.11 -28.47 -9.03
CA ASP A 261 -39.72 -28.36 -8.57
C ASP A 261 -39.04 -27.05 -8.97
N GLY A 262 -39.81 -26.08 -9.50
CA GLY A 262 -39.30 -24.77 -9.89
C GLY A 262 -38.57 -24.77 -11.24
N VAL A 263 -38.67 -25.87 -11.99
CA VAL A 263 -38.24 -26.01 -13.38
C VAL A 263 -39.48 -26.05 -14.27
N TRP A 264 -39.46 -25.39 -15.44
CA TRP A 264 -40.56 -25.53 -16.39
C TRP A 264 -40.54 -26.92 -17.03
N ASP A 265 -41.70 -27.55 -17.13
CA ASP A 265 -41.89 -28.89 -17.73
C ASP A 265 -41.47 -28.95 -19.22
N HIS A 266 -41.38 -27.79 -19.89
CA HIS A 266 -40.97 -27.68 -21.27
C HIS A 266 -39.57 -27.06 -21.39
N THR A 267 -38.70 -27.72 -22.14
CA THR A 267 -37.33 -27.26 -22.40
C THR A 267 -37.31 -25.90 -23.09
N TYR A 268 -36.26 -25.11 -22.90
CA TYR A 268 -36.08 -23.85 -23.62
C TYR A 268 -35.17 -24.08 -24.83
N ASP A 269 -35.67 -23.80 -26.04
CA ASP A 269 -34.85 -23.89 -27.25
C ASP A 269 -33.93 -22.66 -27.33
N VAL A 270 -32.66 -22.87 -26.97
CA VAL A 270 -31.64 -21.81 -27.02
C VAL A 270 -31.42 -21.36 -28.45
N TYR A 271 -31.32 -22.33 -29.38
CA TYR A 271 -31.29 -22.07 -30.81
C TYR A 271 -32.41 -22.84 -31.50
N PRO A 272 -33.44 -22.16 -32.04
CA PRO A 272 -34.62 -22.81 -32.63
C PRO A 272 -34.35 -23.82 -33.76
N ASN A 273 -33.16 -23.80 -34.37
CA ASN A 273 -32.82 -24.63 -35.54
C ASN A 273 -31.74 -25.70 -35.28
N ASP A 274 -31.09 -25.71 -34.11
CA ASP A 274 -29.88 -26.52 -33.88
C ASP A 274 -30.02 -27.60 -32.79
N ASP A 275 -31.24 -27.88 -32.29
CA ASP A 275 -31.54 -28.85 -31.22
C ASP A 275 -30.74 -28.63 -29.92
N ILE A 276 -30.25 -27.40 -29.73
CA ILE A 276 -29.54 -26.97 -28.53
C ILE A 276 -30.57 -26.38 -27.57
N ARG A 277 -30.73 -27.05 -26.42
CA ARG A 277 -31.76 -26.74 -25.44
C ARG A 277 -31.16 -26.59 -24.06
N ASP A 278 -31.78 -25.72 -23.28
CA ASP A 278 -31.76 -25.79 -21.83
C ASP A 278 -32.86 -26.76 -21.42
N TYR A 279 -32.47 -27.88 -20.81
CA TYR A 279 -33.40 -28.93 -20.39
C TYR A 279 -34.09 -28.62 -19.07
N TYR A 280 -33.56 -27.68 -18.27
CA TYR A 280 -34.07 -27.38 -16.94
C TYR A 280 -34.31 -25.87 -16.74
N PRO A 281 -35.04 -25.19 -17.65
CA PRO A 281 -35.27 -23.75 -17.57
C PRO A 281 -36.05 -23.41 -16.29
N LEU A 282 -35.58 -22.40 -15.56
CA LEU A 282 -36.11 -22.07 -14.23
C LEU A 282 -37.40 -21.25 -14.33
N VAL A 283 -38.35 -21.52 -13.41
CA VAL A 283 -39.62 -20.80 -13.28
C VAL A 283 -39.40 -19.37 -12.78
N GLU A 284 -38.59 -19.23 -11.74
CA GLU A 284 -38.21 -17.96 -11.14
C GLU A 284 -36.74 -17.66 -11.43
N PRO A 285 -36.31 -16.38 -11.37
CA PRO A 285 -34.91 -16.04 -11.44
C PRO A 285 -34.09 -16.89 -10.46
N TRP A 286 -32.97 -17.42 -10.93
CA TRP A 286 -31.99 -18.09 -10.09
C TRP A 286 -31.55 -17.13 -8.97
N VAL A 287 -31.93 -17.50 -7.76
CA VAL A 287 -31.43 -16.91 -6.53
C VAL A 287 -30.68 -18.03 -5.84
N ARG A 288 -29.37 -17.88 -5.71
CA ARG A 288 -28.61 -18.81 -4.88
C ARG A 288 -29.12 -18.71 -3.43
N GLY A 289 -29.02 -19.80 -2.66
CA GLY A 289 -28.92 -19.69 -1.21
C GLY A 289 -27.92 -18.59 -0.82
N LYS A 290 -28.14 -17.91 0.32
CA LYS A 290 -27.55 -16.61 0.63
C LYS A 290 -26.06 -16.51 0.24
N ILE A 291 -25.65 -15.35 -0.30
CA ILE A 291 -24.28 -15.11 -0.75
C ILE A 291 -23.31 -15.31 0.42
N LEU A 292 -22.34 -16.21 0.27
CA LEU A 292 -21.31 -16.43 1.29
C LEU A 292 -20.56 -15.14 1.56
N THR A 293 -20.46 -14.77 2.83
CA THR A 293 -19.69 -13.60 3.24
C THR A 293 -18.50 -13.97 4.10
N TRP A 294 -17.48 -13.14 4.03
CA TRP A 294 -16.30 -13.20 4.88
C TRP A 294 -16.21 -11.89 5.65
N ILE A 295 -15.79 -11.98 6.90
CA ILE A 295 -15.57 -10.79 7.74
C ILE A 295 -14.11 -10.77 8.20
N SER A 296 -13.40 -9.70 7.86
CA SER A 296 -12.02 -9.49 8.28
C SER A 296 -11.97 -8.68 9.57
N LEU A 297 -11.02 -8.96 10.46
CA LEU A 297 -10.78 -8.16 11.66
C LEU A 297 -9.30 -7.76 11.70
N THR A 298 -9.02 -6.51 12.02
CA THR A 298 -7.67 -5.96 12.18
C THR A 298 -7.62 -5.08 13.41
N ILE A 299 -6.57 -5.26 14.21
CA ILE A 299 -6.32 -4.51 15.44
C ILE A 299 -5.22 -3.47 15.18
N LYS A 300 -5.50 -2.21 15.47
CA LYS A 300 -4.56 -1.08 15.40
C LYS A 300 -4.42 -0.43 16.78
N GLY A 301 -3.25 0.14 17.06
CA GLY A 301 -2.92 0.65 18.40
C GLY A 301 -2.30 -0.41 19.31
N VAL A 302 -1.80 -1.50 18.73
CA VAL A 302 -1.07 -2.57 19.41
C VAL A 302 0.37 -2.65 18.88
N SER A 303 1.31 -3.17 19.67
CA SER A 303 2.73 -3.24 19.29
C SER A 303 3.43 -4.52 19.78
N GLY A 304 4.53 -4.90 19.10
CA GLY A 304 5.38 -6.05 19.46
C GLY A 304 4.97 -7.37 18.80
N THR A 305 5.79 -8.41 19.02
CA THR A 305 5.56 -9.78 18.51
C THR A 305 4.33 -10.46 19.15
N ILE A 306 3.92 -9.96 20.33
CA ILE A 306 2.64 -10.23 20.97
C ILE A 306 1.89 -8.89 20.90
N LEU A 307 0.67 -8.86 20.34
CA LEU A 307 -0.11 -7.63 20.21
C LEU A 307 -0.44 -7.06 21.60
N LYS A 308 0.30 -6.03 22.02
CA LYS A 308 0.09 -5.37 23.31
C LYS A 308 -0.62 -4.04 23.15
N ALA A 309 -1.72 -3.86 23.88
CA ALA A 309 -2.43 -2.61 24.10
C ALA A 309 -2.07 -2.03 25.48
N TYR A 310 -2.17 -0.71 25.64
CA TYR A 310 -1.84 -0.03 26.89
C TYR A 310 -3.07 0.57 27.55
N HIS A 311 -3.02 0.68 28.88
CA HIS A 311 -4.07 1.30 29.67
C HIS A 311 -4.46 2.68 29.15
N ASP A 312 -5.78 2.86 29.03
CA ASP A 312 -6.42 4.11 28.60
C ASP A 312 -5.98 4.61 27.22
N GLU A 313 -5.27 3.79 26.44
CA GLU A 313 -4.95 4.08 25.05
C GLU A 313 -6.03 3.52 24.13
N PRO A 314 -6.46 4.30 23.11
CA PRO A 314 -7.49 3.87 22.19
C PRO A 314 -6.94 2.76 21.28
N VAL A 315 -7.50 1.56 21.42
CA VAL A 315 -7.30 0.45 20.47
C VAL A 315 -8.41 0.52 19.43
N THR A 316 -8.03 0.43 18.17
CA THR A 316 -8.97 0.49 17.05
C THR A 316 -9.10 -0.88 16.38
N PHE A 317 -10.32 -1.39 16.35
CA PHE A 317 -10.71 -2.62 15.69
C PHE A 317 -11.45 -2.24 14.42
N SER A 318 -10.88 -2.58 13.27
CA SER A 318 -11.47 -2.28 11.98
C SER A 318 -11.53 -3.54 11.14
N GLY A 319 -12.48 -3.58 10.22
CA GLY A 319 -12.68 -4.75 9.38
C GLY A 319 -13.65 -4.47 8.26
N ARG A 320 -13.91 -5.50 7.47
CA ARG A 320 -14.79 -5.42 6.31
C ARG A 320 -15.56 -6.71 6.10
N ILE A 321 -16.82 -6.58 5.68
CA ILE A 321 -17.59 -7.68 5.09
C ILE A 321 -17.32 -7.73 3.59
N THR A 322 -16.96 -8.91 3.09
CA THR A 322 -16.74 -9.20 1.68
C THR A 322 -17.72 -10.30 1.24
N PRO A 323 -18.51 -10.11 0.18
CA PRO A 323 -18.68 -8.87 -0.58
C PRO A 323 -19.24 -7.69 0.26
N PRO A 324 -19.01 -6.42 -0.15
CA PRO A 324 -19.43 -5.24 0.61
C PRO A 324 -20.94 -5.16 0.86
N VAL A 325 -21.36 -5.18 2.13
CA VAL A 325 -22.77 -4.99 2.51
C VAL A 325 -22.90 -3.74 3.37
N ALA A 326 -23.68 -2.76 2.92
CA ALA A 326 -23.83 -1.47 3.58
C ALA A 326 -24.96 -1.46 4.61
N GLY A 327 -24.81 -0.69 5.69
CA GLY A 327 -25.88 -0.46 6.66
C GLY A 327 -26.17 -1.65 7.60
N VAL A 328 -25.40 -2.73 7.54
CA VAL A 328 -25.58 -3.91 8.40
C VAL A 328 -24.81 -3.77 9.71
N LYS A 329 -25.30 -4.40 10.77
CA LYS A 329 -24.66 -4.36 12.10
C LYS A 329 -23.67 -5.50 12.25
N VAL A 330 -22.39 -5.15 12.29
CA VAL A 330 -21.32 -6.05 12.74
C VAL A 330 -21.18 -5.97 14.24
N THR A 331 -21.14 -7.12 14.89
CA THR A 331 -20.91 -7.26 16.31
C THR A 331 -19.45 -7.64 16.56
N ILE A 332 -18.75 -6.84 17.37
CA ILE A 332 -17.38 -7.11 17.83
C ILE A 332 -17.47 -7.60 19.27
N VAL A 333 -16.97 -8.80 19.51
CA VAL A 333 -17.04 -9.50 20.80
C VAL A 333 -15.65 -9.57 21.40
N PHE A 334 -15.55 -9.21 22.68
CA PHE A 334 -14.35 -9.37 23.49
C PHE A 334 -14.61 -10.37 24.61
N HIS A 335 -13.71 -11.33 24.75
CA HIS A 335 -13.75 -12.33 25.81
C HIS A 335 -12.46 -12.29 26.64
N SER A 336 -12.61 -12.15 27.96
CA SER A 336 -11.55 -12.39 28.94
C SER A 336 -12.19 -12.95 30.23
N SER A 337 -11.96 -12.34 31.39
CA SER A 337 -12.78 -12.54 32.59
C SER A 337 -14.12 -11.80 32.53
N VAL A 338 -14.29 -10.91 31.54
CA VAL A 338 -15.52 -10.13 31.29
C VAL A 338 -15.93 -10.30 29.83
N TYR A 339 -17.23 -10.36 29.56
CA TYR A 339 -17.80 -10.38 28.22
C TYR A 339 -18.20 -8.97 27.81
N LEU A 340 -17.64 -8.45 26.72
CA LEU A 340 -18.02 -7.14 26.16
C LEU A 340 -18.45 -7.31 24.71
N GLU A 341 -19.51 -6.61 24.32
CA GLU A 341 -20.06 -6.66 22.98
C GLU A 341 -20.37 -5.25 22.47
N PHE A 342 -19.93 -4.94 21.25
CA PHE A 342 -20.19 -3.66 20.61
C PHE A 342 -20.69 -3.88 19.18
N SER A 343 -21.76 -3.20 18.80
CA SER A 343 -22.24 -3.21 17.42
C SER A 343 -21.79 -1.96 16.66
N LYS A 344 -21.34 -2.14 15.41
CA LYS A 344 -21.01 -1.07 14.48
C LYS A 344 -21.70 -1.31 13.14
N THR A 345 -22.24 -0.24 12.58
CA THR A 345 -22.88 -0.27 11.26
C THR A 345 -21.84 -0.13 10.17
N THR A 346 -21.93 -0.95 9.12
CA THR A 346 -21.04 -0.86 7.97
C THR A 346 -21.33 0.35 7.09
N ASN A 347 -20.29 0.93 6.50
CA ASN A 347 -20.43 1.97 5.48
C ASN A 347 -20.81 1.37 4.11
N SER A 348 -20.92 2.21 3.07
CA SER A 348 -21.21 1.76 1.69
C SER A 348 -20.19 0.77 1.12
N ARG A 349 -19.01 0.65 1.73
CA ARG A 349 -17.94 -0.28 1.36
C ARG A 349 -17.95 -1.54 2.23
N GLY A 350 -18.93 -1.76 3.10
CA GLY A 350 -18.96 -2.91 4.01
C GLY A 350 -17.96 -2.83 5.16
N GLU A 351 -17.31 -1.68 5.36
CA GLU A 351 -16.29 -1.49 6.38
C GLU A 351 -16.92 -1.06 7.71
N TYR A 352 -16.33 -1.51 8.81
CA TYR A 352 -16.71 -1.13 10.15
C TYR A 352 -15.48 -0.76 10.98
N THR A 353 -15.66 0.12 11.97
CA THR A 353 -14.58 0.53 12.88
C THR A 353 -15.11 0.80 14.28
N LEU A 354 -14.42 0.27 15.28
CA LEU A 354 -14.62 0.51 16.70
C LEU A 354 -13.31 1.00 17.31
N THR A 355 -13.36 2.10 18.04
CA THR A 355 -12.26 2.51 18.92
C THR A 355 -12.71 2.37 20.37
N HIS A 356 -11.91 1.69 21.20
CA HIS A 356 -12.21 1.46 22.61
C HIS A 356 -10.93 1.50 23.46
N THR A 357 -11.07 1.91 24.71
CA THR A 357 -9.99 1.95 25.71
C THR A 357 -10.22 0.88 26.76
N PHE A 358 -9.16 0.17 27.14
CA PHE A 358 -9.22 -0.90 28.15
C PHE A 358 -8.45 -0.46 29.40
N ALA A 359 -9.01 -0.79 30.57
CA ALA A 359 -8.47 -0.39 31.87
C ALA A 359 -8.12 -1.58 32.78
N MET A 360 -8.32 -2.81 32.30
CA MET A 360 -8.04 -4.03 33.06
C MET A 360 -6.90 -4.81 32.41
N ASP A 361 -5.93 -5.20 33.23
CA ASP A 361 -4.83 -6.09 32.85
C ASP A 361 -5.41 -7.47 32.52
N ALA A 362 -5.52 -7.77 31.23
CA ALA A 362 -6.04 -9.04 30.77
C ALA A 362 -5.60 -9.34 29.33
N LYS A 363 -5.53 -10.64 29.04
CA LYS A 363 -5.52 -11.13 27.66
C LYS A 363 -6.96 -11.18 27.17
N TYR A 364 -7.23 -10.49 26.07
CA TYR A 364 -8.52 -10.47 25.40
C TYR A 364 -8.48 -11.32 24.14
N GLU A 365 -9.48 -12.17 23.98
CA GLU A 365 -9.85 -12.78 22.70
C GLU A 365 -10.85 -11.86 22.02
N VAL A 366 -10.66 -11.61 20.72
CA VAL A 366 -11.53 -10.74 19.95
C VAL A 366 -11.92 -11.38 18.62
N LEU A 367 -13.18 -11.24 18.27
CA LEU A 367 -13.71 -11.59 16.96
C LEU A 367 -14.77 -10.59 16.52
N ALA A 368 -15.01 -10.52 15.22
CA ALA A 368 -16.15 -9.83 14.65
C ALA A 368 -17.09 -10.84 14.01
N LYS A 369 -18.39 -10.63 14.17
CA LYS A 369 -19.42 -11.47 13.58
C LYS A 369 -20.56 -10.64 13.02
N TRP A 370 -21.19 -11.17 12.00
CA TRP A 370 -22.45 -10.69 11.46
C TRP A 370 -23.34 -11.90 11.16
N ASP A 371 -24.61 -11.83 11.55
CA ASP A 371 -25.53 -12.97 11.44
C ASP A 371 -26.10 -13.18 10.02
N GLY A 372 -25.76 -12.30 9.07
CA GLY A 372 -26.28 -12.32 7.70
C GLY A 372 -27.61 -11.57 7.57
N ASN A 373 -28.23 -11.68 6.41
CA ASN A 373 -29.58 -11.18 6.11
C ASN A 373 -30.29 -12.10 5.09
N ASP A 374 -31.34 -11.64 4.42
CA ASP A 374 -32.07 -12.45 3.44
C ASP A 374 -31.25 -12.76 2.17
N GLU A 375 -30.22 -11.96 1.89
CA GLU A 375 -29.39 -12.02 0.69
C GLU A 375 -27.99 -12.61 0.93
N TYR A 376 -27.45 -12.48 2.15
CA TYR A 376 -26.07 -12.83 2.51
C TYR A 376 -26.02 -13.75 3.74
N GLU A 377 -25.19 -14.78 3.68
CA GLU A 377 -24.91 -15.64 4.83
C GLU A 377 -24.18 -14.85 5.93
N GLY A 378 -24.39 -15.27 7.17
CA GLY A 378 -23.61 -14.76 8.29
C GLY A 378 -22.13 -15.16 8.21
N ALA A 379 -21.27 -14.32 8.76
CA ALA A 379 -19.83 -14.53 8.78
C ALA A 379 -19.25 -14.22 10.15
N THR A 380 -18.21 -14.97 10.52
CA THR A 380 -17.42 -14.74 11.74
C THR A 380 -15.94 -14.71 11.38
N SER A 381 -15.20 -13.73 11.91
CA SER A 381 -13.77 -13.59 11.65
C SER A 381 -13.00 -14.71 12.35
N GLN A 382 -11.73 -14.88 11.98
CA GLN A 382 -10.80 -15.59 12.85
C GLN A 382 -10.74 -14.91 14.22
N ILE A 383 -10.47 -15.71 15.26
CA ILE A 383 -10.23 -15.20 16.61
C ILE A 383 -8.82 -14.63 16.66
N ASP A 384 -8.69 -13.39 17.11
CA ASP A 384 -7.41 -12.73 17.36
C ASP A 384 -7.22 -12.46 18.86
N TYR A 385 -5.99 -12.18 19.28
CA TYR A 385 -5.63 -12.01 20.68
C TYR A 385 -4.78 -10.76 20.88
N PHE A 386 -5.09 -10.01 21.93
CA PHE A 386 -4.21 -8.93 22.41
C PHE A 386 -4.15 -8.92 23.93
N GLU A 387 -3.06 -8.40 24.46
CA GLU A 387 -2.84 -8.25 25.90
C GLU A 387 -2.88 -6.78 26.28
N VAL A 388 -3.72 -6.43 27.25
CA VAL A 388 -3.74 -5.09 27.84
C VAL A 388 -2.77 -5.08 29.02
N VAL A 389 -1.80 -4.18 28.97
CA VAL A 389 -0.78 -4.01 30.01
C VAL A 389 -0.76 -2.58 30.57
N PRO A 390 -0.27 -2.36 31.80
CA PRO A 390 -0.07 -1.03 32.33
C PRO A 390 0.88 -0.24 31.45
N LYS A 391 0.63 1.05 31.32
CA LYS A 391 1.50 1.96 30.58
C LYS A 391 2.79 2.19 31.36
N ASP A 392 3.77 1.31 31.18
CA ASP A 392 5.14 1.58 31.60
C ASP A 392 5.68 2.76 30.79
N SER A 393 6.05 3.82 31.49
CA SER A 393 6.35 5.17 30.98
C SER A 393 7.68 5.27 30.22
N GLY A 394 7.89 4.44 29.19
CA GLY A 394 9.16 4.43 28.45
C GLY A 394 9.15 3.92 26.99
N ALA A 395 8.10 3.26 26.49
CA ALA A 395 8.12 2.68 25.13
C ALA A 395 7.00 3.23 24.22
N PHE A 396 7.38 3.61 22.99
CA PHE A 396 6.57 4.15 21.87
C PHE A 396 6.28 5.66 21.85
N LEU A 397 7.34 6.44 21.96
CA LEU A 397 7.34 7.84 21.51
C LEU A 397 7.41 7.88 19.96
N LYS A 398 6.48 8.53 19.26
CA LYS A 398 6.40 8.54 17.77
C LYS A 398 7.37 9.54 17.12
N CYS A 399 7.96 9.23 15.97
CA CYS A 399 8.78 10.20 15.20
C CYS A 399 7.90 11.23 14.45
N ILE A 400 7.04 11.96 15.17
CA ILE A 400 5.89 12.73 14.67
C ILE A 400 6.23 13.66 13.50
N ILE A 401 7.33 14.42 13.58
CA ILE A 401 7.72 15.36 12.50
C ILE A 401 8.15 14.61 11.24
N ALA A 402 8.89 13.51 11.39
CA ALA A 402 9.30 12.70 10.26
C ALA A 402 8.08 12.02 9.62
N THR A 403 7.18 11.44 10.43
CA THR A 403 5.91 10.89 9.95
C THR A 403 5.07 11.91 9.20
N ALA A 404 4.91 13.13 9.74
CA ALA A 404 4.18 14.20 9.08
C ALA A 404 4.80 14.63 7.74
N THR A 405 6.13 14.52 7.64
CA THR A 405 6.91 14.89 6.44
C THR A 405 6.86 13.82 5.35
N TYR A 406 7.06 12.55 5.72
CA TYR A 406 7.15 11.41 4.81
C TYR A 406 5.80 10.70 4.60
N GLY A 407 4.76 11.09 5.34
CA GLY A 407 3.37 10.67 5.14
C GLY A 407 3.01 9.31 5.74
N SER A 408 4.00 8.53 6.22
CA SER A 408 3.75 7.23 6.83
C SER A 408 4.78 6.91 7.92
N GLU A 409 4.30 6.28 9.00
CA GLU A 409 5.16 5.69 10.04
C GLU A 409 6.01 4.53 9.48
N LEU A 410 5.58 3.94 8.35
CA LEU A 410 6.28 2.84 7.66
C LEU A 410 7.22 3.33 6.55
N SER A 411 7.36 4.64 6.37
CA SER A 411 8.34 5.16 5.41
C SER A 411 9.76 4.72 5.82
N PRO A 412 10.64 4.39 4.86
CA PRO A 412 12.00 3.94 5.16
C PRO A 412 12.77 4.89 6.08
N GLU A 413 12.57 6.20 5.92
CA GLU A 413 13.20 7.23 6.74
C GLU A 413 12.71 7.19 8.19
N VAL A 414 11.40 7.04 8.40
CA VAL A 414 10.84 6.94 9.75
C VAL A 414 11.23 5.62 10.41
N GLN A 415 11.27 4.52 9.65
CA GLN A 415 11.73 3.22 10.16
C GLN A 415 13.19 3.27 10.58
N PHE A 416 14.09 3.83 9.76
CA PHE A 416 15.48 4.01 10.15
C PHE A 416 15.63 4.81 11.46
N LEU A 417 14.89 5.92 11.62
CA LEU A 417 14.93 6.70 12.85
C LEU A 417 14.48 5.90 14.07
N ARG A 418 13.47 5.05 13.90
CA ARG A 418 12.95 4.17 14.97
C ARG A 418 13.95 3.10 15.32
N GLU A 419 14.49 2.37 14.35
CA GLU A 419 15.52 1.34 14.56
C GLU A 419 16.77 1.94 15.23
N PHE A 420 17.26 3.08 14.74
CA PHE A 420 18.40 3.75 15.36
C PHE A 420 18.09 4.15 16.81
N ARG A 421 16.92 4.71 17.09
CA ARG A 421 16.54 5.06 18.46
C ARG A 421 16.38 3.83 19.35
N ASP A 422 15.55 2.88 18.93
CA ASP A 422 15.08 1.77 19.75
C ASP A 422 16.18 0.73 19.97
N ASP A 423 16.90 0.36 18.91
CA ASP A 423 17.89 -0.72 18.97
C ASP A 423 19.29 -0.22 19.34
N THR A 424 19.63 1.04 19.01
CA THR A 424 20.97 1.60 19.24
C THR A 424 21.02 2.59 20.40
N VAL A 425 20.16 3.60 20.42
CA VAL A 425 20.25 4.65 21.46
C VAL A 425 19.70 4.15 22.80
N LEU A 426 18.48 3.61 22.81
CA LEU A 426 17.80 3.17 24.03
C LEU A 426 18.41 1.92 24.66
N SER A 427 19.21 1.15 23.92
CA SER A 427 19.93 -0.02 24.45
C SER A 427 21.10 0.33 25.36
N THR A 428 21.44 1.61 25.51
CA THR A 428 22.52 2.11 26.37
C THR A 428 22.00 2.99 27.50
N PHE A 429 22.69 3.00 28.64
CA PHE A 429 22.36 3.84 29.78
C PHE A 429 22.57 5.32 29.45
N ALA A 430 23.67 5.69 28.79
CA ALA A 430 23.87 7.07 28.36
C ALA A 430 22.83 7.53 27.33
N GLY A 431 22.50 6.68 26.36
CA GLY A 431 21.53 6.99 25.31
C GLY A 431 20.08 7.08 25.82
N SER A 432 19.63 6.14 26.65
CA SER A 432 18.28 6.17 27.23
C SER A 432 18.02 7.41 28.08
N ASN A 433 18.97 7.79 28.95
CA ASN A 433 18.88 9.02 29.75
C ASN A 433 18.95 10.29 28.88
N PHE A 434 19.78 10.31 27.84
CA PHE A 434 19.76 11.40 26.87
C PHE A 434 18.39 11.53 26.20
N MET A 435 17.78 10.40 25.83
CA MET A 435 16.47 10.37 25.20
C MET A 435 15.37 10.91 26.12
N GLU A 436 15.46 10.78 27.44
CA GLU A 436 14.52 11.45 28.36
C GLU A 436 14.54 12.98 28.18
N ALA A 437 15.73 13.60 28.21
CA ALA A 437 15.86 15.04 27.99
C ALA A 437 15.46 15.46 26.57
N PHE A 438 15.89 14.69 25.56
CA PHE A 438 15.54 14.97 24.17
C PHE A 438 14.03 14.88 23.93
N ASN A 439 13.37 13.86 24.47
CA ASN A 439 11.94 13.65 24.32
C ASN A 439 11.15 14.76 25.01
N ALA A 440 11.54 15.16 26.23
CA ALA A 440 10.92 16.29 26.91
C ALA A 440 10.98 17.58 26.07
N PHE A 441 12.12 17.83 25.42
CA PHE A 441 12.25 18.94 24.48
C PHE A 441 11.41 18.74 23.20
N TYR A 442 11.57 17.61 22.52
CA TYR A 442 10.95 17.35 21.21
C TYR A 442 9.42 17.35 21.26
N TYR A 443 8.82 16.62 22.21
CA TYR A 443 7.36 16.54 22.33
C TYR A 443 6.73 17.77 22.96
N SER A 444 7.51 18.71 23.51
CA SER A 444 6.97 19.99 24.00
C SER A 444 6.41 20.88 22.89
N TRP A 445 6.83 20.68 21.64
CA TRP A 445 6.40 21.51 20.51
C TRP A 445 6.03 20.70 19.26
N SER A 446 6.60 19.51 19.05
CA SER A 446 6.41 18.76 17.81
C SER A 446 4.95 18.38 17.51
N PRO A 447 4.09 17.99 18.48
CA PRO A 447 2.70 17.62 18.18
C PRO A 447 1.87 18.78 17.65
N SER A 448 2.15 20.01 18.10
CA SER A 448 1.44 21.22 17.65
C SER A 448 1.79 21.63 16.22
N VAL A 449 2.99 21.30 15.76
CA VAL A 449 3.48 21.69 14.42
C VAL A 449 3.16 20.62 13.37
N ALA A 450 3.09 19.36 13.76
CA ALA A 450 2.99 18.23 12.84
C ALA A 450 1.75 18.22 11.94
N PRO A 451 0.52 18.53 12.41
CA PRO A 451 -0.65 18.59 11.55
C PRO A 451 -0.46 19.59 10.40
N THR A 452 0.10 20.76 10.70
CA THR A 452 0.37 21.83 9.73
C THR A 452 1.33 21.37 8.62
N ILE A 453 2.35 20.57 8.96
CA ILE A 453 3.26 19.97 7.97
C ILE A 453 2.50 18.92 7.15
N SER A 454 1.72 18.05 7.82
CA SER A 454 1.06 16.92 7.17
C SER A 454 -0.04 17.31 6.17
N GLU A 455 -0.65 18.48 6.35
CA GLU A 455 -1.73 18.98 5.49
C GLU A 455 -1.22 19.76 4.27
N ASN A 456 0.00 20.30 4.32
CA ASN A 456 0.53 21.21 3.30
C ASN A 456 1.69 20.57 2.52
N ILE A 457 1.47 20.30 1.23
CA ILE A 457 2.45 19.68 0.33
C ILE A 457 3.76 20.48 0.26
N GLY A 458 3.69 21.81 0.15
CA GLY A 458 4.87 22.66 0.10
C GLY A 458 5.68 22.65 1.41
N LEU A 459 5.00 22.57 2.57
CA LEU A 459 5.68 22.40 3.85
C LEU A 459 6.29 21.01 4.02
N LYS A 460 5.66 19.94 3.49
CA LYS A 460 6.29 18.61 3.46
C LYS A 460 7.57 18.63 2.67
N ASP A 461 7.56 19.16 1.45
CA ASP A 461 8.74 19.17 0.60
C ASP A 461 9.84 20.07 1.21
N GLY A 462 9.47 21.22 1.76
CA GLY A 462 10.39 22.05 2.53
C GLY A 462 10.99 21.30 3.73
N MET A 463 10.18 20.54 4.47
CA MET A 463 10.65 19.75 5.61
C MET A 463 11.51 18.55 5.18
N LYS A 464 11.26 17.93 4.02
CA LYS A 464 12.15 16.91 3.45
C LYS A 464 13.53 17.49 3.18
N VAL A 465 13.63 18.72 2.64
CA VAL A 465 14.93 19.40 2.44
C VAL A 465 15.63 19.63 3.78
N VAL A 466 14.89 19.98 4.84
CA VAL A 466 15.44 20.15 6.19
C VAL A 466 15.86 18.81 6.81
N LEU A 467 15.11 17.73 6.63
CA LEU A 467 15.41 16.43 7.23
C LEU A 467 16.47 15.64 6.47
N TYR A 468 16.61 15.84 5.16
CA TYR A 468 17.50 15.03 4.33
C TYR A 468 18.97 15.05 4.79
N PRO A 469 19.61 16.21 5.09
CA PRO A 469 20.96 16.20 5.65
C PRO A 469 21.01 15.59 7.06
N LEU A 470 19.94 15.74 7.86
CA LEU A 470 19.86 15.15 9.19
C LEU A 470 19.87 13.61 9.11
N MET A 471 19.14 13.04 8.15
CA MET A 471 19.14 11.59 7.91
C MET A 471 20.54 11.07 7.60
N GLY A 472 21.25 11.73 6.68
CA GLY A 472 22.64 11.38 6.36
C GLY A 472 23.58 11.47 7.57
N ILE A 473 23.41 12.49 8.43
CA ILE A 473 24.19 12.64 9.67
C ILE A 473 23.93 11.47 10.63
N LEU A 474 22.67 11.05 10.79
CA LEU A 474 22.30 9.97 11.69
C LEU A 474 22.78 8.61 11.17
N HIS A 475 22.75 8.35 9.86
CA HIS A 475 23.38 7.16 9.27
C HIS A 475 24.89 7.11 9.56
N LEU A 476 25.59 8.24 9.43
CA LEU A 476 27.03 8.30 9.73
C LEU A 476 27.32 8.13 11.24
N SER A 477 26.45 8.67 12.09
CA SER A 477 26.49 8.46 13.54
C SER A 477 26.26 7.00 13.91
N SER A 478 25.25 6.35 13.33
CA SER A 478 24.96 4.92 13.49
C SER A 478 26.11 4.03 13.04
N THR A 479 26.77 4.39 11.93
CA THR A 479 27.98 3.68 11.48
C THR A 479 29.13 3.84 12.47
N SER A 480 29.24 5.00 13.13
CA SER A 480 30.24 5.20 14.19
C SER A 480 29.97 4.34 15.41
N PHE A 481 28.70 4.09 15.74
CA PHE A 481 28.33 3.18 16.83
C PHE A 481 28.74 1.73 16.54
N SER A 482 28.48 1.22 15.33
CA SER A 482 28.77 -0.18 14.96
C SER A 482 30.27 -0.49 14.97
N VAL A 483 31.12 0.45 14.56
CA VAL A 483 32.59 0.32 14.54
C VAL A 483 33.19 0.11 15.95
N PHE A 484 32.57 0.65 16.99
CA PHE A 484 33.07 0.57 18.37
C PHE A 484 32.23 -0.36 19.28
N SER A 485 31.34 -1.18 18.70
CA SER A 485 30.32 -2.01 19.39
C SER A 485 30.79 -2.90 20.54
N ILE A 486 32.09 -3.11 20.71
CA ILE A 486 32.71 -3.83 21.85
C ILE A 486 32.35 -3.19 23.20
N ILE A 487 32.14 -1.86 23.25
CA ILE A 487 31.75 -1.14 24.46
C ILE A 487 30.56 -0.20 24.13
N PRO A 488 29.31 -0.68 24.24
CA PRO A 488 28.12 0.07 23.80
C PRO A 488 27.99 1.48 24.39
N GLU A 489 28.32 1.66 25.68
CA GLU A 489 28.28 2.98 26.34
C GLU A 489 29.30 3.98 25.77
N MET A 490 30.49 3.51 25.37
CA MET A 490 31.47 4.36 24.71
C MET A 490 31.04 4.65 23.26
N SER A 491 30.47 3.65 22.58
CA SER A 491 29.97 3.79 21.21
C SER A 491 28.89 4.84 21.08
N ILE A 492 27.93 4.88 22.01
CA ILE A 492 26.84 5.86 21.94
C ILE A 492 27.35 7.30 22.20
N VAL A 493 28.34 7.48 23.08
CA VAL A 493 28.96 8.79 23.32
C VAL A 493 29.72 9.26 22.08
N ILE A 494 30.43 8.35 21.39
CA ILE A 494 31.11 8.65 20.11
C ILE A 494 30.08 8.98 19.02
N ALA A 495 29.02 8.19 18.90
CA ALA A 495 27.93 8.44 17.96
C ALA A 495 27.30 9.83 18.20
N GLY A 496 27.05 10.18 19.47
CA GLY A 496 26.57 11.50 19.88
C GLY A 496 27.54 12.63 19.54
N PHE A 497 28.86 12.43 19.70
CA PHE A 497 29.89 13.39 19.27
C PHE A 497 29.85 13.65 17.76
N VAL A 498 29.74 12.59 16.96
CA VAL A 498 29.68 12.67 15.48
C VAL A 498 28.40 13.38 15.05
N ALA A 499 27.23 12.96 15.57
CA ALA A 499 25.95 13.56 15.25
C ALA A 499 25.91 15.06 15.59
N SER A 500 26.25 15.42 16.83
CA SER A 500 26.22 16.81 17.30
C SER A 500 27.20 17.71 16.54
N SER A 501 28.40 17.21 16.22
CA SER A 501 29.37 17.96 15.42
C SER A 501 28.87 18.24 14.01
N LEU A 502 28.32 17.24 13.33
CA LEU A 502 27.83 17.41 11.96
C LEU A 502 26.56 18.27 11.90
N ILE A 503 25.64 18.12 12.87
CA ILE A 503 24.48 18.99 13.01
C ILE A 503 24.92 20.46 13.17
N ALA A 504 25.94 20.73 13.98
CA ALA A 504 26.47 22.07 14.14
C ALA A 504 27.02 22.65 12.84
N VAL A 505 27.77 21.87 12.07
CA VAL A 505 28.34 22.29 10.79
C VAL A 505 27.27 22.56 9.74
N VAL A 506 26.26 21.69 9.65
CA VAL A 506 25.21 21.79 8.61
C VAL A 506 24.18 22.85 8.96
N TYR A 507 23.70 22.90 10.21
CA TYR A 507 22.56 23.74 10.58
C TYR A 507 22.91 25.02 11.33
N VAL A 508 24.07 25.12 11.99
CA VAL A 508 24.40 26.30 12.82
C VAL A 508 25.40 27.22 12.12
N VAL A 509 26.47 26.65 11.57
CA VAL A 509 27.58 27.40 10.97
C VAL A 509 27.15 28.34 9.82
N PRO A 510 26.27 27.96 8.87
CA PRO A 510 25.85 28.84 7.79
C PRO A 510 25.19 30.13 8.31
N TRP A 511 24.32 30.03 9.32
CA TRP A 511 23.66 31.19 9.92
C TRP A 511 24.65 32.10 10.66
N ILE A 512 25.65 31.54 11.34
CA ILE A 512 26.69 32.34 11.98
C ILE A 512 27.55 33.10 10.95
N PHE A 513 27.86 32.48 9.80
CA PHE A 513 28.53 33.17 8.70
C PHE A 513 27.68 34.28 8.09
N LEU A 514 26.38 34.05 7.89
CA LEU A 514 25.43 35.08 7.45
C LEU A 514 25.39 36.24 8.45
N LEU A 515 25.29 35.96 9.75
CA LEU A 515 25.30 37.01 10.79
C LEU A 515 26.62 37.80 10.81
N ARG A 516 27.76 37.14 10.57
CA ARG A 516 29.07 37.82 10.46
C ARG A 516 29.18 38.74 9.25
N PHE A 517 28.47 38.43 8.17
CA PHE A 517 28.39 39.30 7.00
C PHE A 517 27.69 40.62 7.35
N PHE A 518 26.63 40.57 8.17
CA PHE A 518 25.87 41.76 8.59
C PHE A 518 26.43 42.48 9.82
N LYS A 519 27.10 41.78 10.74
CA LYS A 519 27.70 42.36 11.97
C LYS A 519 29.09 41.76 12.21
N LYS A 520 30.12 42.61 12.30
CA LYS A 520 31.49 42.20 12.67
C LYS A 520 31.57 41.80 14.15
N PHE A 521 31.12 40.59 14.49
CA PHE A 521 31.28 40.01 15.81
C PHE A 521 32.61 39.25 15.92
N LYS A 522 33.46 39.64 16.89
CA LYS A 522 34.68 38.91 17.23
C LYS A 522 34.36 37.95 18.39
N VAL A 523 34.63 36.67 18.21
CA VAL A 523 34.47 35.70 19.30
C VAL A 523 35.75 35.70 20.15
N PRO A 524 35.69 36.00 21.45
CA PRO A 524 36.87 36.07 22.28
C PRO A 524 37.46 34.67 22.53
N ILE A 525 38.79 34.56 22.47
CA ILE A 525 39.49 33.28 22.64
C ILE A 525 39.22 32.63 24.00
N LYS A 526 38.92 33.44 25.02
CA LYS A 526 38.55 32.98 26.38
C LYS A 526 37.30 32.10 26.36
N SER A 527 36.33 32.37 25.47
CA SER A 527 35.13 31.54 25.34
C SER A 527 35.46 30.13 24.85
N PHE A 528 36.46 29.96 23.98
CA PHE A 528 36.91 28.64 23.52
C PHE A 528 37.41 27.79 24.70
N PHE A 529 38.22 28.38 25.58
CA PHE A 529 38.74 27.70 26.76
C PHE A 529 37.63 27.36 27.77
N CYS A 530 36.71 28.29 28.05
CA CYS A 530 35.61 28.02 28.98
C CYS A 530 34.69 26.89 28.49
N ILE A 531 34.31 26.90 27.20
CA ILE A 531 33.48 25.83 26.62
C ILE A 531 34.26 24.51 26.60
N GLY A 532 35.55 24.53 26.27
CA GLY A 532 36.41 23.34 26.28
C GLY A 532 36.52 22.69 27.66
N ILE A 533 36.68 23.50 28.72
CA ILE A 533 36.67 23.02 30.11
C ILE A 533 35.32 22.39 30.45
N GLY A 534 34.21 23.06 30.12
CA GLY A 534 32.87 22.52 30.33
C GLY A 534 32.65 21.18 29.61
N TRP A 535 33.17 21.05 28.38
CA TRP A 535 33.05 19.82 27.59
C TRP A 535 33.80 18.66 28.24
N ILE A 536 35.04 18.89 28.71
CA ILE A 536 35.81 17.88 29.47
C ILE A 536 35.06 17.49 30.75
N ILE A 537 34.52 18.47 31.48
CA ILE A 537 33.74 18.23 32.70
C ILE A 537 32.51 17.36 32.38
N SER A 538 31.82 17.60 31.26
CA SER A 538 30.66 16.79 30.88
C SER A 538 31.01 15.32 30.63
N ILE A 539 32.16 15.04 29.99
CA ILE A 539 32.65 13.67 29.80
C ILE A 539 32.98 13.01 31.14
N VAL A 540 33.63 13.75 32.04
CA VAL A 540 33.92 13.23 33.39
C VAL A 540 32.64 12.93 34.16
N PHE A 541 31.59 13.75 34.02
CA PHE A 541 30.31 13.45 34.65
C PHE A 541 29.56 12.29 34.00
N ILE A 542 29.68 12.08 32.68
CA ILE A 542 29.14 10.88 32.02
C ILE A 542 29.82 9.63 32.58
N THR A 543 31.15 9.62 32.69
CA THR A 543 31.87 8.46 33.24
C THR A 543 31.54 8.22 34.71
N VAL A 544 31.41 9.28 35.52
CA VAL A 544 30.96 9.15 36.91
C VAL A 544 29.52 8.62 36.97
N ALA A 545 28.60 9.19 36.18
CA ALA A 545 27.19 8.78 36.16
C ALA A 545 27.01 7.32 35.76
N GLU A 546 27.85 6.83 34.84
CA GLU A 546 27.89 5.43 34.42
C GLU A 546 28.35 4.51 35.56
N VAL A 547 29.40 4.90 36.30
CA VAL A 547 29.92 4.13 37.44
C VAL A 547 28.93 4.09 38.59
N VAL A 548 28.27 5.21 38.90
CA VAL A 548 27.29 5.30 40.00
C VAL A 548 25.86 4.95 39.60
N LYS A 549 25.63 4.67 38.30
CA LYS A 549 24.31 4.40 37.70
C LYS A 549 23.26 5.45 38.06
N SER A 550 23.62 6.73 37.95
CA SER A 550 22.75 7.86 38.30
C SER A 550 22.11 8.50 37.08
N SER A 551 20.80 8.25 36.90
CA SER A 551 20.02 8.80 35.78
C SER A 551 20.01 10.34 35.70
N PRO A 552 19.82 11.10 36.81
CA PRO A 552 19.83 12.56 36.74
C PRO A 552 21.17 13.14 36.30
N ILE A 553 22.28 12.58 36.80
CA ILE A 553 23.63 13.03 36.42
C ILE A 553 23.89 12.68 34.95
N MET A 554 23.49 11.48 34.51
CA MET A 554 23.65 11.05 33.13
C MET A 554 22.87 11.97 32.18
N THR A 555 21.60 12.24 32.46
CA THR A 555 20.72 13.10 31.65
C THR A 555 21.29 14.51 31.49
N VAL A 556 21.72 15.14 32.60
CA VAL A 556 22.30 16.50 32.56
C VAL A 556 23.64 16.52 31.83
N SER A 557 24.49 15.52 32.07
CA SER A 557 25.84 15.48 31.49
C SER A 557 25.84 15.15 30.00
N THR A 558 24.98 14.25 29.52
CA THR A 558 24.82 13.95 28.08
C THR A 558 24.19 15.12 27.32
N GLY A 559 23.18 15.77 27.90
CA GLY A 559 22.61 17.00 27.35
C GLY A 559 23.64 18.14 27.24
N ALA A 560 24.43 18.36 28.30
CA ALA A 560 25.52 19.33 28.29
C ALA A 560 26.59 18.96 27.25
N PHE A 561 26.97 17.69 27.16
CA PHE A 561 27.95 17.20 26.20
C PHE A 561 27.54 17.50 24.75
N VAL A 562 26.28 17.24 24.37
CA VAL A 562 25.76 17.53 23.02
C VAL A 562 25.84 19.03 22.71
N LEU A 563 25.31 19.87 23.61
CA LEU A 563 25.28 21.33 23.41
C LEU A 563 26.70 21.94 23.34
N LEU A 564 27.60 21.49 24.21
CA LEU A 564 28.98 21.95 24.26
C LEU A 564 29.77 21.46 23.04
N THR A 565 29.51 20.25 22.55
CA THR A 565 30.09 19.74 21.30
C THR A 565 29.65 20.60 20.12
N MET A 566 28.36 20.91 20.00
CA MET A 566 27.86 21.81 18.96
C MET A 566 28.54 23.18 19.05
N ALA A 567 28.63 23.77 20.25
CA ALA A 567 29.25 25.08 20.45
C ALA A 567 30.75 25.09 20.08
N LEU A 568 31.52 24.07 20.48
CA LEU A 568 32.95 23.94 20.13
C LEU A 568 33.14 23.74 18.63
N THR A 569 32.32 22.91 18.00
CA THR A 569 32.40 22.65 16.57
C THR A 569 32.05 23.91 15.77
N THR A 570 30.98 24.62 16.13
CA THR A 570 30.65 25.92 15.51
C THR A 570 31.78 26.92 15.71
N LEU A 571 32.34 27.03 16.91
CA LEU A 571 33.39 28.02 17.18
C LEU A 571 34.70 27.71 16.44
N SER A 572 35.13 26.45 16.43
CA SER A 572 36.34 26.02 15.73
C SER A 572 36.21 26.20 14.22
N THR A 573 35.09 25.76 13.62
CA THR A 573 34.83 25.96 12.18
C THR A 573 34.81 27.44 11.81
N VAL A 574 34.05 28.25 12.53
CA VAL A 574 33.89 29.68 12.24
C VAL A 574 35.20 30.49 12.45
N THR A 575 36.12 30.02 13.30
CA THR A 575 37.42 30.68 13.53
C THR A 575 38.51 30.21 12.57
N TRP A 576 38.58 28.92 12.26
CA TRP A 576 39.69 28.34 11.50
C TRP A 576 39.39 28.21 10.00
N LEU A 577 38.13 28.02 9.61
CA LEU A 577 37.76 27.83 8.21
C LEU A 577 38.19 29.01 7.31
N PRO A 578 38.03 30.29 7.67
CA PRO A 578 38.52 31.39 6.84
C PRO A 578 40.04 31.39 6.68
N THR A 579 40.77 31.02 7.74
CA THR A 579 42.24 30.93 7.73
C THR A 579 42.70 29.79 6.83
N ILE A 580 42.05 28.63 6.93
CA ILE A 580 42.31 27.44 6.09
C ILE A 580 41.99 27.75 4.62
N ILE A 581 40.85 28.37 4.33
CA ILE A 581 40.48 28.79 2.97
C ILE A 581 41.51 29.76 2.42
N ASN A 582 41.97 30.73 3.23
CA ASN A 582 43.01 31.67 2.79
C ASN A 582 44.34 30.96 2.54
N GLU A 583 44.77 30.03 3.40
CA GLU A 583 45.98 29.23 3.17
C GLU A 583 45.86 28.40 1.88
N ILE A 584 44.74 27.71 1.67
CA ILE A 584 44.47 26.96 0.43
C ILE A 584 44.48 27.88 -0.78
N TYR A 585 43.82 29.05 -0.67
CA TYR A 585 43.84 30.06 -1.72
C TYR A 585 45.26 30.52 -2.03
N GLN A 586 46.12 30.77 -1.03
CA GLN A 586 47.52 31.12 -1.28
C GLN A 586 48.32 29.98 -1.90
N ILE A 587 48.01 28.71 -1.61
CA ILE A 587 48.64 27.54 -2.25
C ILE A 587 48.20 27.41 -3.71
N ILE A 588 46.93 27.64 -4.01
CA ILE A 588 46.34 27.45 -5.34
C ILE A 588 46.55 28.69 -6.24
N LYS A 589 46.62 29.90 -5.68
CA LYS A 589 46.75 31.17 -6.40
C LYS A 589 47.89 31.20 -7.42
N PRO A 590 49.12 30.70 -7.15
CA PRO A 590 50.18 30.65 -8.14
C PRO A 590 49.82 29.77 -9.36
N HIS A 591 49.10 28.67 -9.15
CA HIS A 591 48.65 27.76 -10.21
C HIS A 591 47.50 28.34 -11.03
N LEU A 592 46.56 29.04 -10.39
CA LEU A 592 45.48 29.74 -11.10
C LEU A 592 46.02 30.91 -11.94
N VAL A 593 47.01 31.65 -11.40
CA VAL A 593 47.66 32.75 -12.13
C VAL A 593 48.51 32.21 -13.30
N SER A 594 49.20 31.08 -13.13
CA SER A 594 49.96 30.47 -14.23
C SER A 594 49.04 29.92 -15.32
N MET A 595 47.91 29.30 -14.97
CA MET A 595 46.88 28.88 -15.92
C MET A 595 46.24 30.08 -16.66
N TRP A 596 45.99 31.20 -15.97
CA TRP A 596 45.46 32.41 -16.60
C TRP A 596 46.48 33.11 -17.51
N LEU A 597 47.76 33.17 -17.12
CA LEU A 597 48.83 33.69 -17.99
C LEU A 597 49.09 32.78 -19.19
N PHE A 598 48.96 31.45 -19.02
CA PHE A 598 49.06 30.47 -20.09
C PHE A 598 47.89 30.60 -21.07
N SER A 599 46.64 30.70 -20.59
CA SER A 599 45.48 30.90 -21.45
C SER A 599 45.53 32.25 -22.18
N ARG A 600 46.03 33.31 -21.53
CA ARG A 600 46.23 34.62 -22.16
C ARG A 600 47.36 34.63 -23.21
N ARG A 601 48.41 33.83 -23.04
CA ARG A 601 49.46 33.59 -24.07
C ARG A 601 48.93 32.84 -25.27
N ILE A 602 48.03 31.88 -25.07
CA ILE A 602 47.37 31.14 -26.16
C ILE A 602 46.37 32.04 -26.91
N ALA A 603 45.64 32.89 -26.18
CA ALA A 603 44.65 33.79 -26.77
C ALA A 603 45.26 35.00 -27.52
N ASN A 604 46.52 35.36 -27.27
CA ASN A 604 47.15 36.51 -27.94
C ASN A 604 48.66 36.34 -28.18
N PRO A 605 49.07 35.54 -29.18
CA PRO A 605 50.48 35.17 -29.41
C PRO A 605 51.39 36.32 -29.87
N PHE A 606 50.87 37.52 -30.13
CA PHE A 606 51.65 38.67 -30.67
C PHE A 606 51.73 39.91 -29.75
N SER A 607 51.27 39.84 -28.50
CA SER A 607 51.50 40.96 -27.57
C SER A 607 52.94 40.93 -27.03
N LYS A 608 53.81 41.79 -27.59
CA LYS A 608 55.15 42.07 -27.05
C LYS A 608 55.04 42.76 -25.66
N PRO A 609 56.03 42.56 -24.77
CA PRO A 609 56.06 43.23 -23.49
C PRO A 609 56.31 44.73 -23.68
N LEU A 610 55.54 45.55 -22.96
CA LEU A 610 55.87 46.92 -22.57
C LEU A 610 55.91 46.96 -21.03
#